data_AF-A0A7L5A5E5-F1
#
_entry.id   AF-A0A7L5A5E5-F1
#
_cell.length_a   1.000
_cell.length_b   1.000
_cell.length_c   1.000
_cell.angle_alpha   90.00
_cell.angle_beta   90.00
_cell.angle_gamma   90.00
#
_symmetry.space_group_name_H-M   'P 1'
#
loop_
_entity.id
_entity.type
_entity.pdbx_description
1 polymer ?
#
loop_
_entity_poly.entity_id
_entity_poly.type
_entity_poly.pdbx_seq_one_letter_code
_entity_poly.pdbx_strand_id
1 'polypeptide(L)'
;MFVKRLPTLCIALLATGVFYSQPPVHAAPGAALYSTAQSDRGKALYAKQCTSCHSADLGGVGQAPPLVDNEFLSKYTDQPIFVLFNKIQKTMPATAPGSLTPSDTADVLAYILSANSFPAGATDLPSTEDALQKTPLTTPAK
;
A
#
# COMPACT_ATOMS: atom_id res chain seq x y z
N MET A 1 40.41 -54.66 33.73
CA MET A 1 39.50 -53.50 33.70
C MET A 1 39.10 -53.27 32.25
N PHE A 2 38.02 -53.94 31.82
CA PHE A 2 36.70 -53.35 31.48
C PHE A 2 36.76 -52.33 30.31
N VAL A 3 36.56 -52.78 29.05
CA VAL A 3 35.39 -52.55 28.14
C VAL A 3 34.95 -51.07 28.05
N LYS A 4 34.63 -50.43 26.91
CA LYS A 4 33.89 -50.89 25.71
C LYS A 4 33.87 -49.73 24.69
N ARG A 5 33.90 -50.04 23.38
CA ARG A 5 33.55 -49.10 22.30
C ARG A 5 32.06 -48.74 22.41
N LEU A 6 31.69 -47.48 22.14
CA LEU A 6 30.27 -47.07 21.95
C LEU A 6 30.03 -46.62 20.50
N PRO A 7 28.86 -46.95 19.92
CA PRO A 7 28.56 -46.73 18.50
C PRO A 7 27.85 -45.40 18.23
N THR A 8 27.93 -44.98 16.96
CA THR A 8 27.17 -43.92 16.33
C THR A 8 25.66 -44.07 16.55
N LEU A 9 24.99 -42.99 16.97
CA LEU A 9 23.53 -42.89 16.96
C LEU A 9 23.10 -41.64 16.17
N CYS A 10 22.65 -41.86 14.95
CA CYS A 10 21.91 -40.87 14.16
C CYS A 10 20.51 -40.73 14.74
N ILE A 11 20.17 -39.55 15.26
CA ILE A 11 18.79 -39.22 15.64
C ILE A 11 18.19 -38.41 14.49
N ALA A 12 17.31 -39.05 13.71
CA ALA A 12 16.47 -38.38 12.74
C ALA A 12 15.28 -37.74 13.46
N LEU A 13 15.27 -36.41 13.56
CA LEU A 13 14.13 -35.62 14.02
C LEU A 13 13.11 -35.49 12.87
N LEU A 14 12.01 -36.22 12.97
CA LEU A 14 10.82 -36.02 12.15
C LEU A 14 10.14 -34.70 12.58
N ALA A 15 10.35 -33.64 11.81
CA ALA A 15 9.64 -32.37 11.99
C ALA A 15 8.23 -32.50 11.40
N THR A 16 7.23 -32.72 12.24
CA THR A 16 5.82 -32.58 11.85
C THR A 16 5.51 -31.09 11.67
N GLY A 17 5.51 -30.63 10.41
CA GLY A 17 5.08 -29.28 10.05
C GLY A 17 3.59 -29.11 10.29
N VAL A 18 3.24 -28.36 11.34
CA VAL A 18 1.86 -27.89 11.55
C VAL A 18 1.64 -26.70 10.61
N PHE A 19 0.95 -26.92 9.49
CA PHE A 19 0.46 -25.84 8.64
C PHE A 19 -0.69 -25.14 9.36
N TYR A 20 -0.41 -23.98 9.97
CA TYR A 20 -1.45 -23.09 10.46
C TYR A 20 -2.14 -22.42 9.27
N SER A 21 -3.31 -22.94 8.88
CA SER A 21 -4.23 -22.21 8.01
C SER A 21 -4.75 -20.99 8.77
N GLN A 22 -4.26 -19.80 8.40
CA GLN A 22 -4.82 -18.55 8.93
C GLN A 22 -6.23 -18.36 8.34
N PRO A 23 -7.26 -18.11 9.17
CA PRO A 23 -8.58 -17.79 8.65
C PRO A 23 -8.54 -16.46 7.87
N PRO A 24 -9.40 -16.28 6.86
CA PRO A 24 -9.48 -15.02 6.12
C PRO A 24 -9.86 -13.90 7.11
N VAL A 25 -8.93 -12.99 7.35
CA VAL A 25 -9.20 -11.78 8.12
C VAL A 25 -10.19 -10.96 7.32
N HIS A 26 -11.42 -10.84 7.82
CA HIS A 26 -12.35 -9.85 7.31
C HIS A 26 -11.75 -8.47 7.62
N ALA A 27 -11.47 -7.69 6.58
CA ALA A 27 -10.99 -6.33 6.69
C ALA A 27 -11.95 -5.52 7.60
N ALA A 28 -11.46 -5.07 8.75
CA ALA A 28 -12.20 -4.19 9.64
C ALA A 28 -12.47 -2.83 8.94
N PRO A 29 -13.50 -2.07 9.36
CA PRO A 29 -13.67 -0.68 8.90
C PRO A 29 -12.37 0.11 9.15
N GLY A 30 -11.81 0.72 8.10
CA GLY A 30 -10.48 1.32 8.18
C GLY A 30 -9.34 0.30 8.18
N ALA A 31 -9.44 -0.75 7.37
CA ALA A 31 -8.35 -1.69 7.18
C ALA A 31 -7.09 -0.93 6.74
N ALA A 32 -5.97 -1.24 7.39
CA ALA A 32 -4.71 -0.60 7.08
C ALA A 32 -4.29 -0.89 5.63
N LEU A 33 -4.05 0.16 4.83
CA LEU A 33 -3.95 0.05 3.37
C LEU A 33 -2.52 0.05 2.82
N TYR A 34 -1.60 0.65 3.56
CA TYR A 34 -0.23 0.91 3.13
C TYR A 34 0.71 0.91 4.35
N SER A 35 2.02 0.76 4.14
CA SER A 35 2.99 0.89 5.23
C SER A 35 3.48 2.34 5.38
N THR A 36 3.90 2.73 6.58
CA THR A 36 4.50 4.06 6.81
C THR A 36 5.70 4.29 5.89
N ALA A 37 6.56 3.28 5.74
CA ALA A 37 7.71 3.36 4.85
C ALA A 37 7.31 3.60 3.39
N GLN A 38 6.21 3.01 2.92
CA GLN A 38 5.67 3.24 1.59
C GLN A 38 5.19 4.68 1.41
N SER A 39 4.43 5.20 2.36
CA SER A 39 3.98 6.59 2.34
C SER A 39 5.15 7.57 2.33
N ASP A 40 6.24 7.28 3.05
CA ASP A 40 7.44 8.13 3.07
C ASP A 40 8.14 8.18 1.71
N ARG A 41 8.27 7.03 1.03
CA ARG A 41 8.76 6.99 -0.37
C ARG A 41 7.85 7.79 -1.29
N GLY A 42 6.53 7.60 -1.14
CA GLY A 42 5.51 8.34 -1.86
C GLY A 42 5.62 9.85 -1.70
N LYS A 43 5.83 10.32 -0.47
CA LYS A 43 6.01 11.73 -0.15
C LYS A 43 7.23 12.31 -0.85
N ALA A 44 8.35 11.59 -0.84
CA ALA A 44 9.58 12.02 -1.50
C ALA A 44 9.42 12.08 -3.03
N LEU A 45 8.66 11.17 -3.63
CA LEU A 45 8.36 11.19 -5.05
C LEU A 45 7.37 12.29 -5.42
N TYR A 46 6.31 12.46 -4.62
CA TYR A 46 5.31 13.52 -4.76
C TYR A 46 5.96 14.90 -4.76
N ALA A 47 6.89 15.15 -3.83
CA ALA A 47 7.65 16.39 -3.73
C ALA A 47 8.35 16.77 -5.04
N LYS A 48 8.82 15.77 -5.80
CA LYS A 48 9.59 15.94 -7.03
C LYS A 48 8.69 16.05 -8.28
N GLN A 49 7.58 15.33 -8.31
CA GLN A 49 6.81 15.09 -9.55
C GLN A 49 5.41 15.73 -9.54
N CYS A 50 4.88 16.12 -8.39
CA CYS A 50 3.45 16.48 -8.25
C CYS A 50 3.21 17.90 -7.74
N THR A 51 4.13 18.44 -6.95
CA THR A 51 3.96 19.71 -6.22
C THR A 51 3.79 20.94 -7.10
N SER A 52 4.31 20.92 -8.33
CA SER A 52 4.17 22.04 -9.27
C SER A 52 2.71 22.37 -9.62
N CYS A 53 1.81 21.39 -9.45
CA CYS A 53 0.39 21.54 -9.74
C CYS A 53 -0.49 21.20 -8.53
N HIS A 54 -0.14 20.17 -7.75
CA HIS A 54 -0.95 19.74 -6.61
C HIS A 54 -0.55 20.38 -5.27
N SER A 55 0.41 21.30 -5.27
CA SER A 55 0.96 21.97 -4.06
C SER A 55 1.70 21.02 -3.11
N ALA A 56 2.46 21.57 -2.16
CA ALA A 56 3.16 20.76 -1.14
C ALA A 56 2.20 20.18 -0.08
N ASP A 57 1.11 20.88 0.18
CA ASP A 57 0.05 20.53 1.13
C ASP A 57 -1.09 19.72 0.49
N LEU A 58 -0.94 19.31 -0.76
CA LEU A 58 -1.96 18.62 -1.56
C LEU A 58 -3.23 19.46 -1.83
N GLY A 59 -3.18 20.78 -1.60
CA GLY A 59 -4.32 21.68 -1.79
C GLY A 59 -4.65 22.01 -3.25
N GLY A 60 -3.77 21.67 -4.19
CA GLY A 60 -3.95 22.03 -5.60
C GLY A 60 -3.66 23.50 -5.90
N VAL A 61 -3.35 23.80 -7.16
CA VAL A 61 -3.33 25.18 -7.70
C VAL A 61 -3.92 25.21 -9.11
N GLY A 62 -4.58 26.31 -9.45
CA GLY A 62 -5.13 26.53 -10.79
C GLY A 62 -6.14 25.44 -11.16
N GLN A 63 -5.81 24.65 -12.19
CA GLN A 63 -6.69 23.59 -12.71
C GLN A 63 -6.47 22.21 -12.07
N ALA A 64 -5.44 22.07 -11.23
CA ALA A 64 -5.18 20.83 -10.51
C ALA A 64 -6.01 20.82 -9.22
N PRO A 65 -6.91 19.85 -9.03
CA PRO A 65 -7.78 19.82 -7.86
C PRO A 65 -6.99 19.51 -6.57
N PRO A 66 -7.52 19.90 -5.41
CA PRO A 66 -7.07 19.38 -4.12
C PRO A 66 -7.17 17.85 -4.09
N LEU A 67 -6.26 17.22 -3.35
CA LEU A 67 -6.22 15.76 -3.17
C LEU A 67 -6.53 15.34 -1.72
N VAL A 68 -6.91 16.29 -0.86
CA VAL A 68 -7.13 16.11 0.59
C VAL A 68 -8.42 16.78 1.08
N ASP A 69 -9.41 16.94 0.20
CA ASP A 69 -10.68 17.58 0.53
C ASP A 69 -11.88 16.61 0.47
N ASN A 70 -13.05 17.11 0.84
CA ASN A 70 -14.27 16.30 0.89
C ASN A 70 -14.72 15.86 -0.52
N GLU A 71 -14.46 16.66 -1.56
CA GLU A 71 -14.81 16.29 -2.93
C GLU A 71 -13.94 15.12 -3.40
N PHE A 72 -12.63 15.17 -3.14
CA PHE A 72 -11.71 14.07 -3.40
C PHE A 72 -12.17 12.79 -2.68
N LEU A 73 -12.44 12.87 -1.37
CA LEU A 73 -12.91 11.71 -0.61
C LEU A 73 -14.21 11.15 -1.18
N SER A 74 -15.22 11.99 -1.39
CA SER A 74 -16.53 11.56 -1.92
C SER A 74 -16.44 10.87 -3.30
N LYS A 75 -15.44 11.22 -4.10
CA LYS A 75 -15.23 10.64 -5.43
C LYS A 75 -14.59 9.25 -5.38
N TYR A 76 -13.71 9.00 -4.42
CA TYR A 76 -12.87 7.81 -4.40
C TYR A 76 -13.21 6.82 -3.28
N THR A 77 -13.88 7.25 -2.21
CA THR A 77 -14.41 6.33 -1.20
C THR A 77 -15.50 5.44 -1.81
N ASP A 78 -15.66 4.24 -1.26
CA ASP A 78 -16.59 3.20 -1.73
C ASP A 78 -16.29 2.66 -3.15
N GLN A 79 -15.12 3.02 -3.71
CA GLN A 79 -14.58 2.45 -4.94
C GLN A 79 -13.39 1.53 -4.63
N PRO A 80 -13.05 0.59 -5.51
CA PRO A 80 -11.76 -0.08 -5.44
C PRO A 80 -10.61 0.93 -5.49
N ILE A 81 -9.55 0.74 -4.69
CA ILE A 81 -8.34 1.58 -4.70
C ILE A 81 -7.75 1.66 -6.12
N PHE A 82 -7.93 0.60 -6.92
CA PHE A 82 -7.55 0.57 -8.32
C PHE A 82 -8.05 1.78 -9.14
N VAL A 83 -9.23 2.32 -8.84
CA VAL A 83 -9.80 3.47 -9.58
C VAL A 83 -8.88 4.69 -9.45
N LEU A 84 -8.44 5.00 -8.23
CA LEU A 84 -7.53 6.10 -7.97
C LEU A 84 -6.11 5.80 -8.48
N PHE A 85 -5.62 4.57 -8.25
CA PHE A 85 -4.34 4.11 -8.78
C PHE A 85 -4.25 4.29 -10.31
N ASN A 86 -5.25 3.79 -11.04
CA ASN A 86 -5.28 3.85 -12.49
C ASN A 86 -5.42 5.30 -13.00
N LYS A 87 -6.14 6.15 -12.27
CA LYS A 87 -6.21 7.59 -12.59
C LYS A 87 -4.83 8.24 -12.55
N ILE A 88 -4.05 7.98 -11.49
CA ILE A 88 -2.67 8.47 -11.37
C ILE A 88 -1.83 7.86 -12.49
N GLN A 89 -1.82 6.53 -12.61
CA GLN A 89 -1.00 5.78 -13.57
C GLN A 89 -1.21 6.20 -15.03
N LYS A 90 -2.44 6.58 -15.43
CA LYS A 90 -2.76 6.91 -16.82
C LYS A 90 -2.66 8.38 -17.16
N THR A 91 -2.79 9.27 -16.18
CA THR A 91 -2.93 10.71 -16.45
C THR A 91 -1.87 11.58 -15.79
N MET A 92 -1.05 11.00 -14.91
CA MET A 92 0.00 11.72 -14.19
C MET A 92 1.41 11.19 -14.49
N PRO A 93 2.42 12.06 -14.35
CA PRO A 93 2.33 13.52 -14.24
C PRO A 93 1.73 14.12 -15.52
N ALA A 94 1.03 15.26 -15.43
CA ALA A 94 0.34 15.85 -16.60
C ALA A 94 1.28 16.19 -17.77
N THR A 95 2.55 16.47 -17.47
CA THR A 95 3.61 16.73 -18.45
C THR A 95 4.19 15.46 -19.10
N ALA A 96 4.01 14.29 -18.46
CA ALA A 96 4.47 13.00 -18.95
C ALA A 96 3.54 11.86 -18.49
N PRO A 97 2.28 11.80 -18.98
CA PRO A 97 1.31 10.81 -18.51
C PRO A 97 1.81 9.37 -18.72
N GLY A 98 1.70 8.54 -17.69
CA GLY A 98 2.12 7.13 -17.77
C GLY A 98 3.61 6.88 -17.58
N SER A 99 4.38 7.90 -17.21
CA SER A 99 5.83 7.77 -16.96
C SER A 99 6.18 7.12 -15.63
N LEU A 100 5.27 7.10 -14.64
CA LEU A 100 5.49 6.43 -13.36
C LEU A 100 5.44 4.92 -13.52
N THR A 101 6.31 4.19 -12.82
CA THR A 101 6.16 2.74 -12.71
C THR A 101 4.95 2.38 -11.83
N PRO A 102 4.42 1.15 -11.90
CA PRO A 102 3.36 0.73 -10.99
C PRO A 102 3.73 0.88 -9.50
N SER A 103 5.00 0.65 -9.15
CA SER A 103 5.49 0.82 -7.78
C SER A 103 5.51 2.28 -7.37
N ASP A 104 5.97 3.18 -8.25
CA ASP A 104 5.97 4.62 -8.01
C ASP A 104 4.54 5.14 -7.77
N THR A 105 3.59 4.66 -8.58
CA THR A 105 2.17 5.00 -8.44
C THR A 105 1.63 4.51 -7.10
N ALA A 106 1.94 3.28 -6.69
CA ALA A 106 1.51 2.73 -5.40
C ALA A 106 2.10 3.53 -4.22
N ASP A 107 3.37 3.93 -4.31
CA ASP A 107 4.04 4.74 -3.30
C ASP A 107 3.37 6.12 -3.17
N VAL A 108 3.16 6.85 -4.27
CA VAL A 108 2.48 8.16 -4.25
C VAL A 108 1.05 8.03 -3.74
N LEU A 109 0.35 6.98 -4.13
CA LEU A 109 -1.00 6.70 -3.65
C LEU A 109 -1.01 6.49 -2.12
N ALA A 110 -0.07 5.72 -1.58
CA ALA A 110 0.07 5.56 -0.13
C ALA A 110 0.26 6.89 0.60
N TYR A 111 1.04 7.82 0.03
CA TYR A 111 1.19 9.16 0.59
C TYR A 111 -0.12 9.96 0.57
N ILE A 112 -0.86 9.93 -0.54
CA ILE A 112 -2.17 10.62 -0.64
C ILE A 112 -3.16 10.04 0.36
N LEU A 113 -3.19 8.71 0.52
CA LEU A 113 -4.02 8.03 1.53
C LEU A 113 -3.61 8.49 2.95
N SER A 114 -2.32 8.57 3.23
CA SER A 114 -1.84 9.08 4.52
C SER A 114 -2.25 10.52 4.79
N ALA A 115 -2.20 11.39 3.78
CA ALA A 115 -2.62 12.78 3.92
C ALA A 115 -4.14 12.90 4.16
N ASN A 116 -4.91 11.92 3.70
CA ASN A 116 -6.35 11.80 3.95
C ASN A 116 -6.68 11.00 5.22
N SER A 117 -5.71 10.79 6.12
CA SER A 117 -5.91 10.10 7.41
C SER A 117 -6.38 8.64 7.31
N PHE A 118 -6.13 7.96 6.18
CA PHE A 118 -6.29 6.51 6.13
C PHE A 118 -5.22 5.83 7.00
N PRO A 119 -5.55 4.73 7.70
CA PRO A 119 -4.61 4.10 8.62
C PRO A 119 -3.49 3.35 7.88
N ALA A 120 -2.27 3.49 8.39
CA ALA A 120 -1.11 2.72 7.98
C ALA A 120 -1.09 1.33 8.66
N GLY A 121 -0.44 0.37 8.02
CA GLY A 121 -0.32 -1.02 8.45
C GLY A 121 1.11 -1.54 8.30
N ALA A 122 1.24 -2.86 8.41
CA ALA A 122 2.54 -3.53 8.33
C ALA A 122 3.01 -3.82 6.90
N THR A 123 2.11 -3.75 5.92
CA THR A 123 2.38 -4.18 4.54
C THR A 123 2.21 -3.04 3.55
N ASP A 124 3.07 -3.00 2.55
CA ASP A 124 2.94 -2.08 1.43
C ASP A 124 1.66 -2.39 0.62
N LEU A 125 0.99 -1.33 0.17
CA LEU A 125 -0.07 -1.38 -0.84
C LEU A 125 0.52 -2.03 -2.09
N PRO A 126 -0.08 -3.11 -2.61
CA PRO A 126 0.40 -3.77 -3.81
C PRO A 126 0.24 -2.87 -5.04
N SER A 127 1.06 -3.10 -6.06
CA SER A 127 0.98 -2.38 -7.34
C SER A 127 0.31 -3.17 -8.46
N THR A 128 -0.32 -4.31 -8.14
CA THR A 128 -0.98 -5.18 -9.12
C THR A 128 -2.47 -4.88 -9.19
N GLU A 129 -3.01 -4.84 -10.41
CA GLU A 129 -4.43 -4.58 -10.65
C GLU A 129 -5.34 -5.53 -9.89
N ASP A 130 -5.10 -6.84 -9.98
CA ASP A 130 -5.90 -7.86 -9.30
C ASP A 130 -6.01 -7.67 -7.79
N ALA A 131 -4.95 -7.19 -7.14
CA ALA A 131 -4.96 -6.93 -5.70
C ALA A 131 -5.73 -5.63 -5.42
N LEU A 132 -5.44 -4.57 -6.16
CA LEU A 132 -6.04 -3.25 -6.00
C LEU A 132 -7.55 -3.22 -6.31
N GLN A 133 -8.03 -4.05 -7.24
CA GLN A 133 -9.46 -4.18 -7.55
C GLN A 133 -10.24 -4.83 -6.41
N LYS A 134 -9.58 -5.66 -5.59
CA LYS A 134 -10.20 -6.38 -4.46
C LYS A 134 -10.12 -5.59 -3.14
N THR A 135 -9.42 -4.45 -3.13
CA THR A 135 -9.28 -3.60 -1.95
C THR A 135 -10.19 -2.38 -2.07
N PRO A 136 -11.34 -2.34 -1.36
CA PRO A 136 -12.18 -1.16 -1.33
C PRO A 136 -11.51 -0.03 -0.53
N LEU A 137 -11.66 1.21 -0.99
CA LEU A 137 -11.25 2.40 -0.25
C LEU A 137 -12.39 2.83 0.67
N THR A 138 -12.45 2.27 1.88
CA THR A 138 -13.48 2.63 2.86
C THR A 138 -13.06 3.87 3.63
N THR A 139 -13.94 4.87 3.74
CA THR A 139 -13.70 6.08 4.53
C THR A 139 -13.16 5.74 5.92
N PRO A 140 -12.12 6.45 6.43
CA PRO A 140 -11.64 6.24 7.78
C PRO A 140 -12.77 6.44 8.80
N ALA A 141 -12.83 5.58 9.82
CA ALA A 141 -13.73 5.82 10.95
C ALA A 141 -13.31 7.14 11.62
N LYS A 142 -14.25 8.08 11.71
CA LYS A 142 -14.04 9.44 12.23
C LYS A 142 -13.86 9.46 13.74
#